data_AF-A0A383E7T7-F1
#
_entry.id   AF-A0A383E7T7-F1
#
_cell.length_a   1.000
_cell.length_b   1.000
_cell.length_c   1.000
_cell.angle_alpha   90.00
_cell.angle_beta   90.00
_cell.angle_gamma   90.00
#
_symmetry.space_group_name_H-M   'P 1'
#
loop_
_entity.id
_entity.type
_entity.pdbx_description
1 polymer ?
#
loop_
_entity_poly.entity_id
_entity_poly.type
_entity_poly.pdbx_seq_one_letter_code
_entity_poly.pdbx_strand_id
1 'polypeptide(L)'
;MKIKISFLSIISFSVFLGCSDNNGNANNPEDCEDSIAVDTTRGVCNVSLSYENRVSFSESGDFINITSDNIPNHDVGLFGNISGALNPNAIAVQNSSYQIDLTPEKSATPTPLQNNGPQYAFGILFNGIELDPVAAEPWPHQGGPGPPQGGNVNWDWNLEASMVQIGLDCNNAHVQPTGKYHYHGVPTLYL
;
A
#
# COMPACT_ATOMS: atom_id res chain seq x y z
N MET A 1 15.60 -65.02 -33.30
CA MET A 1 15.95 -63.62 -32.99
C MET A 1 14.65 -62.82 -32.92
N LYS A 2 14.12 -62.55 -31.73
CA LYS A 2 12.88 -61.76 -31.53
C LYS A 2 13.25 -60.47 -30.80
N ILE A 3 13.05 -59.35 -31.47
CA ILE A 3 13.36 -57.99 -30.99
C ILE A 3 12.31 -57.62 -29.93
N LYS A 4 12.75 -57.27 -28.71
CA LYS A 4 11.87 -56.66 -27.70
C LYS A 4 11.80 -55.17 -27.98
N ILE A 5 10.65 -54.68 -28.43
CA ILE A 5 10.35 -53.26 -28.50
C ILE A 5 9.83 -52.85 -27.12
N SER A 6 10.60 -52.03 -26.41
CA SER A 6 10.17 -51.40 -25.16
C SER A 6 9.30 -50.19 -25.52
N PHE A 7 8.01 -50.26 -25.20
CA PHE A 7 7.15 -49.09 -25.24
C PHE A 7 7.45 -48.22 -24.02
N LEU A 8 8.16 -47.13 -24.24
CA LEU A 8 8.34 -46.08 -23.24
C LEU A 8 7.05 -45.26 -23.18
N SER A 9 6.23 -45.52 -22.16
CA SER A 9 5.01 -44.75 -21.93
C SER A 9 5.40 -43.36 -21.39
N ILE A 10 5.35 -42.34 -22.24
CA ILE A 10 5.50 -40.94 -21.83
C ILE A 10 4.18 -40.54 -21.16
N ILE A 11 4.16 -40.52 -19.83
CA ILE A 11 3.07 -39.92 -19.07
C ILE A 11 3.22 -38.40 -19.21
N SER A 12 2.51 -37.82 -20.17
CA SER A 12 2.29 -36.38 -20.24
C SER A 12 1.44 -36.00 -19.04
N PHE A 13 2.07 -35.43 -18.00
CA PHE A 13 1.37 -34.88 -16.86
C PHE A 13 0.76 -33.55 -17.27
N SER A 14 -0.43 -33.59 -17.87
CA SER A 14 -1.24 -32.40 -18.14
C SER A 14 -1.69 -31.83 -16.79
N VAL A 15 -1.04 -30.75 -16.35
CA VAL A 15 -1.48 -29.96 -15.20
C VAL A 15 -2.76 -29.25 -15.63
N PHE A 16 -3.92 -29.81 -15.26
CA PHE A 16 -5.19 -29.11 -15.40
C PHE A 16 -5.32 -28.14 -14.22
N LEU A 17 -5.03 -26.86 -14.46
CA LEU A 17 -5.54 -25.78 -13.63
C LEU A 17 -7.05 -25.71 -13.86
N GLY A 18 -7.82 -26.34 -12.97
CA GLY A 18 -9.27 -26.28 -12.97
C GLY A 18 -9.75 -25.25 -11.95
N CYS A 19 -10.46 -24.23 -12.42
CA CYS A 19 -11.28 -23.36 -11.59
C CYS A 19 -12.65 -24.03 -11.39
N SER A 20 -13.09 -24.19 -10.15
CA SER A 20 -14.43 -24.70 -9.82
C SER A 20 -15.31 -23.52 -9.44
N ASP A 21 -16.18 -23.09 -10.34
CA ASP A 21 -17.34 -22.30 -9.97
C ASP A 21 -18.39 -23.23 -9.32
N ASN A 22 -19.09 -22.75 -8.29
CA ASN A 22 -20.16 -23.50 -7.61
C ASN A 22 -21.40 -23.71 -8.51
N ASN A 23 -21.34 -23.26 -9.76
CA ASN A 23 -22.40 -23.36 -10.74
C ASN A 23 -21.99 -24.16 -11.99
N GLY A 24 -21.32 -25.31 -11.80
CA GLY A 24 -21.43 -26.49 -12.67
C GLY A 24 -21.08 -26.37 -14.16
N ASN A 25 -20.50 -25.25 -14.65
CA ASN A 25 -20.16 -25.10 -16.06
C ASN A 25 -18.74 -24.56 -16.25
N ALA A 26 -17.75 -25.38 -15.92
CA ALA A 26 -16.33 -25.08 -16.10
C ALA A 26 -15.87 -25.24 -17.57
N ASN A 27 -16.55 -24.59 -18.52
CA ASN A 27 -16.24 -24.71 -19.96
C ASN A 27 -15.91 -23.38 -20.66
N ASN A 28 -15.90 -22.24 -19.97
CA ASN A 28 -15.50 -20.97 -20.57
C ASN A 28 -14.37 -20.31 -19.76
N PRO A 29 -13.16 -20.12 -20.30
CA PRO A 29 -12.09 -19.38 -19.63
C PRO A 29 -12.40 -17.88 -19.43
N GLU A 30 -13.50 -17.37 -19.98
CA GLU A 30 -14.00 -16.00 -19.74
C GLU A 30 -14.75 -15.82 -18.41
N ASP A 31 -15.13 -16.88 -17.68
CA ASP A 31 -15.81 -16.78 -16.37
C ASP A 31 -14.82 -16.63 -15.19
N CYS A 32 -13.52 -16.43 -15.47
CA CYS A 32 -12.55 -16.03 -14.47
C CYS A 32 -12.65 -14.51 -14.26
N GLU A 33 -13.68 -14.07 -13.54
CA GLU A 33 -13.71 -12.71 -13.01
C GLU A 33 -12.51 -12.53 -12.05
N ASP A 34 -11.70 -11.49 -12.29
CA ASP A 34 -10.66 -11.10 -11.35
C ASP A 34 -11.31 -10.86 -9.99
N SER A 35 -10.90 -11.64 -8.98
CA SER A 35 -11.50 -11.56 -7.65
C SER A 35 -11.33 -10.17 -7.03
N ILE A 36 -10.33 -9.41 -7.50
CA ILE A 36 -10.00 -8.04 -7.10
C ILE A 36 -9.47 -7.28 -8.32
N ALA A 37 -10.03 -6.10 -8.58
CA ALA A 37 -9.54 -5.18 -9.61
C ALA A 37 -8.24 -4.48 -9.13
N VAL A 38 -7.20 -4.54 -9.96
CA VAL A 38 -5.94 -3.81 -9.73
C VAL A 38 -6.13 -2.33 -10.09
N ASP A 39 -5.85 -1.43 -9.15
CA ASP A 39 -5.86 0.01 -9.38
C ASP A 39 -4.46 0.61 -9.27
N THR A 40 -3.90 1.00 -10.42
CA THR A 40 -2.61 1.71 -10.50
C THR A 40 -2.77 3.19 -10.85
N THR A 41 -4.01 3.70 -10.85
CA THR A 41 -4.29 5.10 -11.19
C THR A 41 -3.69 6.04 -10.14
N ARG A 42 -3.25 7.21 -10.62
CA ARG A 42 -2.73 8.29 -9.79
C ARG A 42 -3.39 9.58 -10.20
N GLY A 43 -3.90 10.30 -9.21
CA GLY A 43 -4.39 11.66 -9.44
C GLY A 43 -3.25 12.59 -9.83
N VAL A 44 -3.57 13.67 -10.54
CA VAL A 44 -2.61 14.75 -10.79
C VAL A 44 -2.28 15.47 -9.50
N CYS A 45 -1.06 16.00 -9.37
CA CYS A 45 -0.70 16.93 -8.31
C CYS A 45 -0.66 18.34 -8.88
N ASN A 46 -1.68 19.14 -8.56
CA ASN A 46 -1.82 20.51 -9.03
C ASN A 46 -2.48 21.43 -7.99
N VAL A 47 -2.57 20.95 -6.75
CA VAL A 47 -3.11 21.70 -5.62
C VAL A 47 -1.95 22.13 -4.74
N SER A 48 -1.72 23.44 -4.67
CA SER A 48 -0.79 24.02 -3.71
C SER A 48 -1.49 24.20 -2.37
N LEU A 49 -0.84 23.78 -1.29
CA LEU A 49 -1.37 23.93 0.07
C LEU A 49 -1.17 25.37 0.57
N SER A 50 -2.10 25.84 1.40
CA SER A 50 -1.94 27.11 2.13
C SER A 50 -1.04 27.00 3.36
N TYR A 51 -0.58 25.78 3.65
CA TYR A 51 0.35 25.48 4.73
C TYR A 51 1.77 25.44 4.16
N GLU A 52 2.72 25.94 4.94
CA GLU A 52 4.15 25.75 4.67
C GLU A 52 4.62 24.46 5.35
N ASN A 53 5.52 23.71 4.71
CA ASN A 53 6.16 22.56 5.32
C ASN A 53 7.02 23.00 6.51
N ARG A 54 6.84 22.36 7.68
CA ARG A 54 7.73 22.56 8.82
C ARG A 54 8.15 21.23 9.38
N VAL A 55 9.43 20.93 9.16
CA VAL A 55 10.13 19.79 9.73
C VAL A 55 11.42 20.26 10.37
N SER A 56 11.79 19.67 11.51
CA SER A 56 13.04 19.93 12.20
C SER A 56 13.73 18.62 12.54
N PHE A 57 15.02 18.54 12.27
CA PHE A 57 15.90 17.45 12.68
C PHE A 57 16.91 18.00 13.67
N SER A 58 17.06 17.35 14.81
CA SER A 58 18.02 17.76 15.83
C SER A 58 18.63 16.55 16.52
N GLU A 59 19.94 16.57 16.73
CA GLU A 59 20.63 15.54 17.48
C GLU A 59 20.63 15.90 18.96
N SER A 60 20.32 14.94 19.82
CA SER A 60 20.46 15.08 21.27
C SER A 60 20.82 13.73 21.89
N GLY A 61 22.03 13.64 22.43
CA GLY A 61 22.56 12.37 22.92
C GLY A 61 22.79 11.40 21.77
N ASP A 62 22.21 10.21 21.87
CA ASP A 62 22.30 9.14 20.87
C ASP A 62 21.04 9.06 19.98
N PHE A 63 20.33 10.18 19.83
CA PHE A 63 19.10 10.23 19.04
C PHE A 63 19.05 11.39 18.06
N ILE A 64 18.47 11.12 16.89
CA ILE A 64 17.87 12.11 15.99
C ILE A 64 16.42 12.33 16.45
N ASN A 65 16.11 13.53 16.88
CA ASN A 65 14.76 13.98 17.22
C ASN A 65 14.19 14.74 16.02
N ILE A 66 13.03 14.28 15.55
CA ILE A 66 12.34 14.83 14.39
C ILE A 66 11.00 15.38 14.85
N THR A 67 10.72 16.64 14.56
CA THR A 67 9.35 17.18 14.67
C THR A 67 8.86 17.54 13.28
N SER A 68 7.59 17.27 13.00
CA SER A 68 6.99 17.46 11.68
C SER A 68 5.52 17.82 11.79
N ASP A 69 5.07 18.72 10.92
CA ASP A 69 3.64 18.93 10.69
C ASP A 69 3.03 18.06 9.59
N ASN A 70 3.81 17.15 9.00
CA ASN A 70 3.40 16.25 7.91
C ASN A 70 2.78 16.98 6.71
N ILE A 71 3.16 18.24 6.47
CA ILE A 71 2.73 19.01 5.30
C ILE A 71 3.77 18.85 4.19
N PRO A 72 3.42 18.43 2.96
CA PRO A 72 4.38 18.36 1.87
C PRO A 72 4.83 19.76 1.42
N ASN A 73 6.08 19.85 0.96
CA ASN A 73 6.67 21.05 0.35
C ASN A 73 6.46 21.11 -1.18
N HIS A 74 5.54 20.31 -1.71
CA HIS A 74 5.24 20.18 -3.13
C HIS A 74 3.72 20.20 -3.35
N ASP A 75 3.30 20.38 -4.60
CA ASP A 75 1.89 20.26 -4.97
C ASP A 75 1.38 18.83 -4.70
N VAL A 76 0.10 18.75 -4.34
CA VAL A 76 -0.59 17.49 -4.01
C VAL A 76 -1.80 17.29 -4.89
N GLY A 77 -2.41 16.10 -4.79
CA GLY A 77 -3.74 15.84 -5.34
C GLY A 77 -4.86 16.64 -4.68
N LEU A 78 -6.04 16.63 -5.30
CA LEU A 78 -7.25 17.18 -4.70
C LEU A 78 -7.79 16.21 -3.64
N PHE A 79 -7.84 16.66 -2.39
CA PHE A 79 -8.24 15.88 -1.23
C PHE A 79 -9.33 16.58 -0.42
N GLY A 80 -10.24 15.82 0.16
CA GLY A 80 -11.34 16.32 0.99
C GLY A 80 -12.72 15.95 0.48
N ASN A 81 -13.76 16.31 1.24
CA ASN A 81 -15.14 15.99 0.92
C ASN A 81 -15.73 16.97 -0.13
N ILE A 82 -15.11 16.99 -1.31
CA ILE A 82 -15.47 17.84 -2.46
C ILE A 82 -15.49 17.01 -3.75
N SER A 83 -16.27 17.47 -4.73
CA SER A 83 -16.40 16.76 -6.00
C SER A 83 -15.05 16.69 -6.73
N GLY A 84 -14.70 15.50 -7.23
CA GLY A 84 -13.45 15.26 -7.96
C GLY A 84 -12.23 15.00 -7.08
N ALA A 85 -12.36 15.01 -5.75
CA ALA A 85 -11.27 14.63 -4.87
C ALA A 85 -10.91 13.15 -5.00
N LEU A 86 -9.62 12.83 -4.86
CA LEU A 86 -9.09 11.47 -4.93
C LEU A 86 -9.51 10.65 -3.71
N ASN A 87 -9.60 11.30 -2.55
CA ASN A 87 -10.09 10.71 -1.32
C ASN A 87 -10.88 11.76 -0.51
N PRO A 88 -11.77 11.33 0.41
CA PRO A 88 -12.67 12.23 1.13
C PRO A 88 -12.02 13.01 2.28
N ASN A 89 -10.79 12.67 2.66
CA ASN A 89 -10.08 13.25 3.79
C ASN A 89 -9.26 14.46 3.33
N ALA A 90 -9.40 15.61 3.98
CA ALA A 90 -8.61 16.79 3.65
C ALA A 90 -7.27 16.80 4.41
N ILE A 91 -6.20 17.31 3.79
CA ILE A 91 -4.90 17.46 4.46
C ILE A 91 -5.03 18.44 5.63
N ALA A 92 -4.48 18.06 6.78
CA ALA A 92 -4.40 18.90 7.97
C ALA A 92 -3.00 18.84 8.57
N VAL A 93 -2.58 19.95 9.18
CA VAL A 93 -1.34 20.08 9.96
C VAL A 93 -1.35 19.07 11.10
N GLN A 94 -0.28 18.29 11.21
CA GLN A 94 -0.06 17.35 12.31
C GLN A 94 0.88 17.96 13.36
N ASN A 95 1.06 17.27 14.49
CA ASN A 95 2.06 17.62 15.50
C ASN A 95 2.84 16.36 15.88
N SER A 96 3.60 15.86 14.91
CA SER A 96 4.32 14.59 15.01
C SER A 96 5.69 14.80 15.63
N SER A 97 6.10 13.86 16.47
CA SER A 97 7.43 13.83 17.07
C SER A 97 7.96 12.41 16.99
N TYR A 98 9.19 12.27 16.53
CA TYR A 98 9.88 10.99 16.36
C TYR A 98 11.25 11.06 16.99
N GLN A 99 11.71 9.90 17.42
CA GLN A 99 13.05 9.72 17.94
C GLN A 99 13.64 8.49 17.28
N ILE A 100 14.74 8.67 16.57
CA ILE A 100 15.47 7.62 15.87
C ILE A 100 16.84 7.50 16.49
N ASP A 101 17.27 6.27 16.75
CA ASP A 101 18.62 5.98 17.24
C ASP A 101 19.68 6.47 16.22
N LEU A 102 20.69 7.19 16.67
CA LEU A 102 21.82 7.65 15.85
C LEU A 102 22.76 6.49 15.45
N THR A 103 22.80 5.43 16.26
CA THR A 103 23.69 4.29 16.06
C THR A 103 22.93 2.95 16.06
N PRO A 104 21.92 2.78 15.18
CA PRO A 104 21.06 1.61 15.22
C PRO A 104 21.84 0.33 14.85
N GLU A 105 21.61 -0.72 15.63
CA GLU A 105 22.08 -2.06 15.30
C GLU A 105 21.00 -2.87 14.57
N LYS A 106 21.42 -3.61 13.54
CA LYS A 106 20.50 -4.47 12.80
C LYS A 106 20.01 -5.61 13.70
N SER A 107 18.70 -5.68 13.91
CA SER A 107 18.05 -6.80 14.61
C SER A 107 18.29 -8.14 13.88
N ALA A 108 18.46 -9.21 14.66
CA ALA A 108 18.58 -10.58 14.15
C ALA A 108 17.26 -11.10 13.56
N THR A 109 16.12 -10.58 14.04
CA THR A 109 14.78 -10.94 13.56
C THR A 109 14.10 -9.72 12.92
N PRO A 110 13.49 -9.86 11.74
CA PRO A 110 12.68 -8.80 11.16
C PRO A 110 11.52 -8.42 12.08
N THR A 111 11.26 -7.12 12.20
CA THR A 111 10.02 -6.61 12.82
C THR A 111 8.97 -6.47 11.73
N PRO A 112 7.82 -7.18 11.82
CA PRO A 112 6.72 -6.97 10.89
C PRO A 112 6.18 -5.55 11.00
N LEU A 113 5.96 -4.89 9.86
CA LEU A 113 5.27 -3.59 9.82
C LEU A 113 3.77 -3.70 10.12
N GLN A 114 3.24 -4.92 10.10
CA GLN A 114 1.82 -5.22 10.23
C GLN A 114 1.54 -6.33 11.25
N ASN A 115 0.38 -6.26 11.88
CA ASN A 115 -0.20 -7.30 12.74
C ASN A 115 -1.71 -7.10 12.78
N ASN A 116 -2.46 -7.85 11.96
CA ASN A 116 -3.89 -7.58 11.70
C ASN A 116 -4.17 -6.14 11.24
N GLY A 117 -3.28 -5.61 10.39
CA GLY A 117 -3.28 -4.24 9.89
C GLY A 117 -1.94 -3.52 10.10
N PRO A 118 -1.77 -2.30 9.53
CA PRO A 118 -0.55 -1.50 9.72
C PRO A 118 -0.30 -1.20 11.20
N GLN A 119 0.91 -1.46 11.68
CA GLN A 119 1.32 -1.24 13.08
C GLN A 119 2.40 -0.16 13.21
N TYR A 120 3.29 -0.06 12.22
CA TYR A 120 4.41 0.89 12.23
C TYR A 120 4.49 1.64 10.91
N ALA A 121 4.92 2.90 10.97
CA ALA A 121 5.46 3.58 9.80
C ALA A 121 6.80 2.93 9.42
N PHE A 122 7.09 2.81 8.13
CA PHE A 122 8.36 2.24 7.68
C PHE A 122 9.50 3.25 7.81
N GLY A 123 9.22 4.53 7.58
CA GLY A 123 10.21 5.59 7.71
C GLY A 123 9.61 6.98 7.59
N ILE A 124 10.47 7.98 7.76
CA ILE A 124 10.14 9.41 7.61
C ILE A 124 11.09 9.99 6.59
N LEU A 125 10.55 10.68 5.58
CA LEU A 125 11.34 11.34 4.55
C LEU A 125 11.85 12.70 5.07
N PHE A 126 12.83 13.32 4.40
CA PHE A 126 13.44 14.58 4.85
C PHE A 126 12.48 15.78 4.86
N ASN A 127 11.35 15.70 4.15
CA ASN A 127 10.27 16.68 4.27
C ASN A 127 9.35 16.43 5.47
N GLY A 128 9.64 15.42 6.30
CA GLY A 128 8.89 15.10 7.51
C GLY A 128 7.63 14.28 7.31
N ILE A 129 7.39 13.76 6.10
CA ILE A 129 6.24 12.90 5.80
C ILE A 129 6.61 11.42 5.99
N GLU A 130 5.70 10.66 6.56
CA GLU A 130 5.85 9.21 6.73
C GLU A 130 5.72 8.45 5.41
N LEU A 131 6.50 7.37 5.29
CA LEU A 131 6.36 6.33 4.28
C LEU A 131 5.78 5.10 4.96
N ASP A 132 4.59 4.70 4.53
CA ASP A 132 3.82 3.58 5.07
C ASP A 132 3.47 2.64 3.90
N PRO A 133 4.32 1.66 3.53
CA PRO A 133 4.05 0.81 2.37
C PRO A 133 2.84 -0.13 2.52
N VAL A 134 2.40 -0.36 3.76
CA VAL A 134 1.34 -1.33 4.08
C VAL A 134 -0.02 -0.64 4.06
N ALA A 135 -0.94 -1.16 3.26
CA ALA A 135 -2.32 -0.67 3.23
C ALA A 135 -3.12 -1.21 4.42
N ALA A 136 -4.19 -0.52 4.81
CA ALA A 136 -5.17 -1.06 5.75
C ALA A 136 -6.20 -1.98 5.06
N GLU A 137 -5.77 -2.73 4.03
CA GLU A 137 -6.63 -3.44 3.08
C GLU A 137 -6.26 -4.94 3.04
N PRO A 138 -6.93 -5.82 3.81
CA PRO A 138 -6.60 -7.25 3.86
C PRO A 138 -7.13 -8.01 2.64
N TRP A 139 -6.61 -9.20 2.36
CA TRP A 139 -7.12 -10.02 1.27
C TRP A 139 -8.18 -11.04 1.72
N PRO A 140 -9.31 -11.22 1.00
CA PRO A 140 -9.79 -10.34 -0.05
C PRO A 140 -10.40 -9.08 0.58
N HIS A 141 -10.15 -7.92 -0.03
CA HIS A 141 -10.81 -6.68 0.35
C HIS A 141 -12.03 -6.47 -0.54
N GLN A 142 -13.23 -6.51 0.03
CA GLN A 142 -14.48 -6.34 -0.70
C GLN A 142 -15.14 -5.01 -0.34
N GLY A 143 -15.78 -4.37 -1.33
CA GLY A 143 -16.65 -3.21 -1.10
C GLY A 143 -16.01 -1.83 -1.26
N GLY A 144 -14.83 -1.74 -1.89
CA GLY A 144 -14.14 -0.47 -2.17
C GLY A 144 -13.40 0.10 -0.94
N PRO A 145 -12.80 1.30 -1.04
CA PRO A 145 -12.03 1.90 0.06
C PRO A 145 -12.89 2.07 1.33
N GLY A 146 -12.42 1.54 2.45
CA GLY A 146 -13.17 1.52 3.72
C GLY A 146 -12.83 0.30 4.58
N PRO A 147 -13.52 0.09 5.72
CA PRO A 147 -13.29 -1.11 6.52
C PRO A 147 -13.59 -2.38 5.70
N PRO A 148 -12.77 -3.44 5.82
CA PRO A 148 -12.99 -4.69 5.11
C PRO A 148 -14.38 -5.24 5.32
N GLN A 149 -15.07 -5.53 4.22
CA GLN A 149 -16.41 -6.13 4.24
C GLN A 149 -16.28 -7.65 4.07
N GLY A 150 -17.01 -8.41 4.91
CA GLY A 150 -17.00 -9.88 4.88
C GLY A 150 -16.22 -10.50 6.05
N GLY A 151 -16.58 -11.74 6.41
CA GLY A 151 -16.04 -12.42 7.60
C GLY A 151 -14.74 -13.19 7.40
N ASN A 152 -14.24 -13.30 6.17
CA ASN A 152 -13.14 -14.19 5.79
C ASN A 152 -11.95 -13.42 5.20
N VAL A 153 -11.48 -12.37 5.87
CA VAL A 153 -10.30 -11.60 5.44
C VAL A 153 -9.02 -12.14 6.08
N ASN A 154 -7.91 -12.01 5.36
CA ASN A 154 -6.57 -12.45 5.74
C ASN A 154 -5.61 -11.25 5.71
N TRP A 155 -5.12 -10.87 6.88
CA TRP A 155 -4.17 -9.77 7.04
C TRP A 155 -2.72 -10.14 6.73
N ASP A 156 -2.38 -11.43 6.67
CA ASP A 156 -1.06 -11.88 6.24
C ASP A 156 -0.85 -11.63 4.74
N TRP A 157 -1.95 -11.55 3.98
CA TRP A 157 -1.99 -11.28 2.55
C TRP A 157 -2.58 -9.88 2.38
N ASN A 158 -1.81 -8.85 2.72
CA ASN A 158 -2.26 -7.46 2.60
C ASN A 158 -2.19 -7.00 1.14
N LEU A 159 -3.17 -6.21 0.70
CA LEU A 159 -3.12 -5.60 -0.63
C LEU A 159 -2.02 -4.53 -0.66
N GLU A 160 -1.25 -4.56 -1.75
CA GLU A 160 -0.25 -3.54 -2.04
C GLU A 160 -0.94 -2.18 -2.21
N ALA A 161 -0.57 -1.20 -1.38
CA ALA A 161 -1.23 0.10 -1.36
C ALA A 161 -1.19 0.82 -2.72
N SER A 162 -0.13 0.57 -3.49
CA SER A 162 0.04 1.12 -4.84
C SER A 162 -0.84 0.46 -5.90
N MET A 163 -1.57 -0.62 -5.57
CA MET A 163 -2.40 -1.41 -6.47
C MET A 163 -3.87 -1.48 -6.06
N VAL A 164 -4.29 -0.64 -5.12
CA VAL A 164 -5.65 -0.58 -4.58
C VAL A 164 -6.22 0.85 -4.67
N GLN A 165 -7.54 0.96 -4.83
CA GLN A 165 -8.25 2.23 -5.02
C GLN A 165 -8.43 3.01 -3.70
N ILE A 166 -7.32 3.48 -3.13
CA ILE A 166 -7.28 4.29 -1.88
C ILE A 166 -7.12 5.80 -2.13
N GLY A 167 -7.19 6.21 -3.39
CA GLY A 167 -7.15 7.62 -3.79
C GLY A 167 -5.74 8.22 -3.77
N LEU A 168 -4.78 7.54 -4.40
CA LEU A 168 -3.40 8.00 -4.48
C LEU A 168 -3.23 9.18 -5.46
N ASP A 169 -2.45 10.18 -5.08
CA ASP A 169 -1.98 11.24 -5.97
C ASP A 169 -0.70 10.85 -6.71
N CYS A 170 -0.18 11.76 -7.55
CA CYS A 170 1.00 11.54 -8.37
C CYS A 170 2.28 11.21 -7.56
N ASN A 171 2.29 11.47 -6.26
CA ASN A 171 3.40 11.16 -5.36
C ASN A 171 3.27 9.79 -4.70
N ASN A 172 2.30 8.97 -5.13
CA ASN A 172 1.95 7.72 -4.44
C ASN A 172 1.53 7.96 -2.98
N ALA A 173 0.86 9.08 -2.71
CA ALA A 173 0.39 9.44 -1.37
C ALA A 173 -1.12 9.65 -1.34
N HIS A 174 -1.68 9.54 -0.14
CA HIS A 174 -3.05 9.94 0.14
C HIS A 174 -3.17 10.46 1.57
N VAL A 175 -4.41 10.72 2.00
CA VAL A 175 -4.70 11.37 3.28
C VAL A 175 -5.49 10.45 4.20
N GLN A 176 -4.98 10.19 5.41
CA GLN A 176 -5.71 9.44 6.43
C GLN A 176 -6.94 10.20 6.95
N PRO A 177 -7.91 9.54 7.61
CA PRO A 177 -9.04 10.22 8.26
C PRO A 177 -8.67 11.32 9.27
N THR A 178 -7.45 11.27 9.81
CA THR A 178 -6.87 12.31 10.70
C THR A 178 -6.37 13.56 9.96
N GLY A 179 -6.40 13.55 8.62
CA GLY A 179 -5.83 14.58 7.76
C GLY A 179 -4.33 14.44 7.52
N LYS A 180 -3.68 13.39 8.04
CA LYS A 180 -2.26 13.13 7.80
C LYS A 180 -2.04 12.69 6.35
N TYR A 181 -1.22 13.44 5.62
CA TYR A 181 -0.71 13.05 4.30
C TYR A 181 0.51 12.13 4.48
N HIS A 182 0.56 11.02 3.75
CA HIS A 182 1.66 10.05 3.82
C HIS A 182 1.83 9.29 2.51
N TYR A 183 3.06 8.82 2.27
CA TYR A 183 3.42 8.09 1.05
C TYR A 183 3.24 6.58 1.24
N HIS A 184 2.80 5.92 0.18
CA HIS A 184 2.79 4.45 0.04
C HIS A 184 3.87 3.95 -0.93
N GLY A 185 4.58 4.87 -1.59
CA GLY A 185 5.65 4.57 -2.53
C GLY A 185 6.62 5.73 -2.65
N VAL A 186 7.56 5.63 -3.60
CA VAL A 186 8.52 6.70 -3.83
C VAL A 186 7.80 7.94 -4.38
N PRO A 187 7.88 9.11 -3.71
CA PRO A 187 7.29 10.34 -4.22
C PRO A 187 8.00 10.86 -5.47
N THR A 188 7.23 11.46 -6.39
CA THR A 188 7.73 11.90 -7.70
C THR A 188 8.15 13.36 -7.71
N LEU A 189 7.51 14.20 -6.89
CA LEU A 189 7.80 15.63 -6.72
C LEU A 189 8.68 15.92 -5.49
N TYR A 190 9.35 14.89 -4.97
CA TYR A 190 10.23 15.02 -3.82
C TYR A 190 11.53 15.73 -4.21
N LEU A 191 11.53 17.06 -4.11
CA LEU A 191 12.67 17.93 -4.30
C LEU A 191 12.59 19.13 -3.35
#